data_AF-A0A1M6P2A3-F1
#
_entry.id   AF-A0A1M6P2A3-F1
#
_cell.length_a   1.000
_cell.length_b   1.000
_cell.length_c   1.000
_cell.angle_alpha   90.00
_cell.angle_beta   90.00
_cell.angle_gamma   90.00
#
_symmetry.space_group_name_H-M   'P 1'
#
loop_
_entity.id
_entity.type
_entity.pdbx_description
1 polymer ?
#
loop_
_entity_poly.entity_id
_entity_poly.type
_entity_poly.pdbx_seq_one_letter_code
_entity_poly.pdbx_strand_id
1 'polypeptide(L)'
;METNDLKAARNWEPVIRRMELLMRLKSFPVAFKMLENKEDIDKVPFMRRLSHKATMCQLTNLVRNFDWTVGATAEEFISVMCPSIIGLAKLPEFMTDGTFRSIVWAKSRADGKKYENGIPRIPTGKYEAVIMAPLVYNPFEPDIVLIYANPAQMMLLINALQFEDYEVMQFFCVGESSCSDAIARCYNTGKPSLTIPCYGERRYGHAQDDELVMALPVGLMDKALAGLESLYKRGIRYPISYAGAEADVTAAFPAAYGAEAMVAALRGNKRRLLLGVTGSIATGKSTVAKMLEEKGAFTIDFDVLSRVVVEPGTQGYNDIVAYFGEQVLQEDKTLDRDKLREIVFSDMEKRKRLEGFTHPRIGEEFFKLVEEYTAKDPEAIIQVVIPLLIEINMQGMFDNLLMVYAPEDTQLKRLIERDGNSEDLAKSIIKSQMHVDDKKGYCDLLVDNSESLEKTQAQVDALWDKLKAIQKERIAEVEKQK
;
A
#
# COMPACT_ATOMS: atom_id res chain seq x y z
N MET A 1 24.63 34.17 10.54
CA MET A 1 24.22 32.79 10.20
C MET A 1 22.82 32.91 9.63
N GLU A 2 22.70 33.23 8.35
CA GLU A 2 21.42 33.23 7.65
C GLU A 2 21.07 31.78 7.32
N THR A 3 19.98 31.29 7.90
CA THR A 3 19.38 30.01 7.51
C THR A 3 18.88 30.15 6.08
N ASN A 4 19.46 29.35 5.18
CA ASN A 4 19.09 29.35 3.77
C ASN A 4 17.76 28.59 3.61
N ASP A 5 16.64 29.24 3.96
CA ASP A 5 15.27 28.68 4.03
C ASP A 5 14.75 28.08 2.71
N LEU A 6 15.45 28.33 1.59
CA LEU A 6 15.10 27.78 0.28
C LEU A 6 15.70 26.41 0.01
N LYS A 7 16.81 26.03 0.67
CA LYS A 7 17.48 24.77 0.38
C LYS A 7 16.56 23.61 0.78
N ALA A 8 16.45 22.60 -0.08
CA ALA A 8 15.76 21.37 0.28
C ALA A 8 16.36 20.83 1.59
N ALA A 9 15.54 20.74 2.63
CA ALA A 9 15.97 20.22 3.93
C ALA A 9 16.19 18.70 3.85
N ARG A 10 15.54 18.07 2.87
CA ARG A 10 15.47 16.65 2.63
C ARG A 10 16.11 16.26 1.31
N ASN A 11 16.76 15.09 1.27
CA ASN A 11 17.12 14.43 0.03
C ASN A 11 15.91 13.66 -0.54
N TRP A 12 15.29 14.24 -1.56
CA TRP A 12 14.15 13.71 -2.31
C TRP A 12 14.54 12.66 -3.35
N GLU A 13 15.79 12.60 -3.78
CA GLU A 13 16.21 11.72 -4.88
C GLU A 13 15.81 10.25 -4.63
N PRO A 14 16.11 9.61 -3.48
CA PRO A 14 15.74 8.20 -3.26
C PRO A 14 14.24 7.96 -3.30
N VAL A 15 13.45 8.92 -2.76
CA VAL A 15 11.99 8.86 -2.71
C VAL A 15 11.42 8.91 -4.11
N ILE A 16 11.83 9.90 -4.89
CA ILE A 16 11.32 10.13 -6.24
C ILE A 16 11.75 9.02 -7.18
N ARG A 17 13.03 8.59 -7.13
CA ARG A 17 13.50 7.45 -7.93
C ARG A 17 12.74 6.18 -7.62
N ARG A 18 12.41 5.94 -6.36
CA ARG A 18 11.61 4.76 -5.96
C ARG A 18 10.17 4.85 -6.47
N MET A 19 9.52 6.01 -6.37
CA MET A 19 8.19 6.23 -6.93
C MET A 19 8.17 6.11 -8.46
N GLU A 20 9.17 6.66 -9.16
CA GLU A 20 9.36 6.52 -10.60
C GLU A 20 9.46 5.04 -11.01
N LEU A 21 10.16 4.21 -10.24
CA LEU A 21 10.25 2.76 -10.49
C LEU A 21 8.91 2.03 -10.26
N LEU A 22 8.21 2.35 -9.17
CA LEU A 22 6.95 1.67 -8.79
C LEU A 22 5.80 2.07 -9.72
N MET A 23 5.74 3.33 -10.14
CA MET A 23 4.66 3.87 -10.96
C MET A 23 5.03 3.93 -12.45
N ARG A 24 6.32 3.87 -12.83
CA ARG A 24 6.82 4.10 -14.21
C ARG A 24 6.33 5.42 -14.79
N LEU A 25 6.54 6.51 -14.04
CA LEU A 25 6.14 7.85 -14.47
C LEU A 25 6.82 8.24 -15.78
N LYS A 26 6.09 8.90 -16.69
CA LYS A 26 6.61 9.36 -17.99
C LYS A 26 7.31 10.72 -17.91
N SER A 27 7.10 11.46 -16.82
CA SER A 27 7.61 12.82 -16.63
C SER A 27 7.99 13.05 -15.17
N PHE A 28 8.84 14.03 -14.90
CA PHE A 28 9.29 14.33 -13.55
C PHE A 28 8.14 14.84 -12.65
N PRO A 29 8.05 14.38 -11.38
CA PRO A 29 7.28 15.07 -10.36
C PRO A 29 7.78 16.52 -10.19
N VAL A 30 6.86 17.47 -10.25
CA VAL A 30 7.14 18.91 -10.22
C VAL A 30 7.12 19.39 -8.78
N ALA A 31 8.27 19.83 -8.27
CA ALA A 31 8.35 20.61 -7.04
C ALA A 31 7.72 21.99 -7.33
N PHE A 32 6.71 22.39 -6.55
CA PHE A 32 6.02 23.68 -6.70
C PHE A 32 6.14 24.46 -5.40
N LYS A 33 6.66 25.69 -5.48
CA LYS A 33 6.79 26.59 -4.31
C LYS A 33 6.36 28.01 -4.65
N MET A 34 5.61 28.62 -3.74
CA MET A 34 5.30 30.05 -3.77
C MET A 34 6.28 30.80 -2.88
N LEU A 35 6.76 31.95 -3.36
CA LEU A 35 7.75 32.78 -2.67
C LEU A 35 7.09 34.04 -2.13
N GLU A 36 7.37 34.37 -0.87
CA GLU A 36 6.90 35.61 -0.25
C GLU A 36 7.59 36.85 -0.84
N ASN A 37 8.87 36.73 -1.22
CA ASN A 37 9.62 37.81 -1.88
C ASN A 37 10.06 37.37 -3.28
N LYS A 38 9.82 38.20 -4.29
CA LYS A 38 10.23 37.89 -5.68
C LYS A 38 11.75 37.86 -5.89
N GLU A 39 12.51 38.56 -5.05
CA GLU A 39 13.98 38.60 -5.11
C GLU A 39 14.61 37.23 -4.80
N ASP A 40 13.85 36.32 -4.18
CA ASP A 40 14.29 34.97 -3.87
C ASP A 40 14.33 34.04 -5.08
N ILE A 41 13.69 34.41 -6.21
CA ILE A 41 13.72 33.60 -7.45
C ILE A 41 15.17 33.36 -7.91
N ASP A 42 15.99 34.42 -7.89
CA ASP A 42 17.35 34.39 -8.43
C ASP A 42 18.34 33.66 -7.51
N LYS A 43 17.91 33.30 -6.29
CA LYS A 43 18.69 32.48 -5.35
C LYS A 43 18.57 30.98 -5.63
N VAL A 44 17.60 30.57 -6.45
CA VAL A 44 17.35 29.16 -6.77
C VAL A 44 18.38 28.67 -7.80
N PRO A 45 19.08 27.55 -7.54
CA PRO A 45 20.04 26.99 -8.49
C PRO A 45 19.42 26.66 -9.84
N PHE A 46 20.17 26.88 -10.93
CA PHE A 46 19.78 26.55 -12.30
C PHE A 46 18.47 27.22 -12.78
N MET A 47 18.05 28.31 -12.13
CA MET A 47 16.88 29.10 -12.50
C MET A 47 16.95 29.59 -13.94
N ARG A 48 15.92 29.26 -14.73
CA ARG A 48 15.74 29.72 -16.11
C ARG A 48 14.54 30.64 -16.20
N ARG A 49 14.73 31.78 -16.85
CA ARG A 49 13.67 32.76 -17.14
C ARG A 49 13.38 32.76 -18.64
N LEU A 50 12.10 32.83 -18.97
CA LEU A 50 11.67 32.94 -20.37
C LEU A 50 11.82 34.39 -20.84
N SER A 51 12.27 34.58 -22.07
CA SER A 51 12.38 35.91 -22.70
C SER A 51 11.03 36.53 -23.07
N HIS A 52 9.94 35.80 -22.85
CA HIS A 52 8.58 36.18 -23.18
C HIS A 52 7.64 35.70 -22.06
N LYS A 53 6.44 36.29 -22.03
CA LYS A 53 5.42 35.88 -21.06
C LYS A 53 4.93 34.46 -21.32
N ALA A 54 4.63 33.73 -20.25
CA ALA A 54 4.19 32.33 -20.35
C ALA A 54 2.86 32.06 -19.65
N THR A 55 2.27 30.91 -19.92
CA THR A 55 1.18 30.34 -19.10
C THR A 55 1.75 29.47 -17.99
N MET A 56 0.97 29.25 -16.92
CA MET A 56 1.33 28.28 -15.88
C MET A 56 1.61 26.90 -16.47
N CYS A 57 0.80 26.48 -17.43
CA CYS A 57 0.90 25.18 -18.10
C CYS A 57 2.25 25.00 -18.81
N GLN A 58 2.76 26.06 -19.48
CA GLN A 58 4.07 26.02 -20.12
C GLN A 58 5.21 25.88 -19.11
N LEU A 59 5.14 26.60 -17.98
CA LEU A 59 6.15 26.47 -16.92
C LEU A 59 6.18 25.04 -16.39
N THR A 60 5.02 24.47 -16.05
CA THR A 60 4.91 23.08 -15.61
C THR A 60 5.48 22.09 -16.64
N ASN A 61 5.22 22.31 -17.94
CA ASN A 61 5.75 21.48 -19.03
C ASN A 61 7.29 21.50 -19.11
N LEU A 62 7.88 22.70 -19.03
CA LEU A 62 9.33 22.89 -19.02
C LEU A 62 10.00 22.13 -17.87
N VAL A 63 9.34 22.06 -16.71
CA VAL A 63 9.83 21.23 -15.61
C VAL A 63 9.71 19.76 -15.92
N ARG A 64 8.48 19.28 -16.16
CA ARG A 64 8.19 17.84 -16.16
C ARG A 64 8.78 17.08 -17.35
N ASN A 65 8.94 17.74 -18.50
CA ASN A 65 9.40 17.11 -19.74
C ASN A 65 10.77 17.59 -20.21
N PHE A 66 11.24 18.76 -19.74
CA PHE A 66 12.51 19.33 -20.19
C PHE A 66 13.54 19.50 -19.09
N ASP A 67 13.25 19.10 -17.85
CA ASP A 67 14.14 19.18 -16.67
C ASP A 67 14.45 20.59 -16.14
N TRP A 68 13.74 21.62 -16.59
CA TRP A 68 14.10 23.00 -16.24
C TRP A 68 13.69 23.35 -14.81
N THR A 69 14.51 24.18 -14.17
CA THR A 69 14.07 24.99 -13.04
C THR A 69 13.59 26.33 -13.57
N VAL A 70 12.36 26.71 -13.28
CA VAL A 70 11.71 27.93 -13.80
C VAL A 70 11.01 28.69 -12.68
N GLY A 71 10.81 29.99 -12.89
CA GLY A 71 10.09 30.86 -11.96
C GLY A 71 9.44 32.02 -12.68
N ALA A 72 8.40 32.59 -12.06
CA ALA A 72 7.67 33.71 -12.61
C ALA A 72 7.05 34.60 -11.52
N THR A 73 7.07 35.91 -11.73
CA THR A 73 6.23 36.90 -11.04
C THR A 73 4.89 37.05 -11.75
N ALA A 74 3.96 37.82 -11.16
CA ALA A 74 2.65 38.07 -11.76
C ALA A 74 2.72 38.68 -13.18
N GLU A 75 3.70 39.55 -13.44
CA GLU A 75 3.84 40.30 -14.70
C GLU A 75 4.35 39.44 -15.86
N GLU A 76 5.03 38.33 -15.55
CA GLU A 76 5.59 37.38 -16.52
C GLU A 76 4.55 36.38 -17.04
N PHE A 77 3.35 36.37 -16.48
CA PHE A 77 2.25 35.60 -17.03
C PHE A 77 1.55 36.34 -18.19
N ILE A 78 1.16 35.60 -19.23
CA ILE A 78 0.45 36.15 -20.40
C ILE A 78 -0.87 36.82 -19.99
N SER A 79 -1.56 36.23 -19.02
CA SER A 79 -2.87 36.67 -18.55
C SER A 79 -2.92 36.58 -17.03
N VAL A 80 -3.61 37.55 -16.40
CA VAL A 80 -3.84 37.61 -14.95
C VAL A 80 -4.56 36.38 -14.39
N MET A 81 -5.19 35.58 -15.26
CA MET A 81 -5.84 34.32 -14.88
C MET A 81 -4.89 33.38 -14.12
N CYS A 82 -3.70 33.10 -14.68
CA CYS A 82 -2.71 32.20 -14.07
C CYS A 82 -2.26 32.68 -12.66
N PRO A 83 -1.73 33.92 -12.50
CA PRO A 83 -1.30 34.42 -11.21
C PRO A 83 -2.46 34.58 -10.22
N SER A 84 -3.70 34.78 -10.69
CA SER A 84 -4.87 34.85 -9.79
C SER A 84 -5.21 33.54 -9.10
N ILE A 85 -4.93 32.39 -9.74
CA ILE A 85 -5.19 31.08 -9.13
C ILE A 85 -4.26 30.85 -7.93
N ILE A 86 -3.00 31.28 -8.06
CA ILE A 86 -1.95 31.03 -7.08
C ILE A 86 -1.67 32.24 -6.16
N GLY A 87 -2.61 33.19 -6.09
CA GLY A 87 -2.55 34.29 -5.12
C GLY A 87 -1.56 35.42 -5.44
N LEU A 88 -0.94 35.44 -6.62
CA LEU A 88 0.01 36.49 -7.02
C LEU A 88 -0.68 37.77 -7.54
N ALA A 89 -1.94 37.68 -7.96
CA ALA A 89 -2.69 38.83 -8.47
C ALA A 89 -4.19 38.73 -8.16
N LYS A 90 -4.87 39.88 -8.05
CA LYS A 90 -6.33 39.94 -8.00
C LYS A 90 -6.91 39.93 -9.42
N LEU A 91 -8.05 39.28 -9.58
CA LEU A 91 -8.79 39.39 -10.83
C LEU A 91 -9.40 40.78 -11.01
N PRO A 92 -9.33 41.38 -12.21
CA PRO A 92 -10.10 42.56 -12.55
C PRO A 92 -11.61 42.30 -12.51
N GLU A 93 -12.39 43.35 -12.21
CA GLU A 93 -13.86 43.23 -12.04
C GLU A 93 -14.57 42.62 -13.25
N PHE A 94 -14.18 43.01 -14.48
CA PHE A 94 -14.77 42.49 -15.73
C PHE A 94 -14.53 40.98 -15.97
N MET A 95 -13.58 40.38 -15.26
CA MET A 95 -13.36 38.94 -15.29
C MET A 95 -14.21 38.21 -14.25
N THR A 96 -14.67 38.91 -13.20
CA THR A 96 -15.48 38.37 -12.10
C THR A 96 -16.99 38.48 -12.33
N ASP A 97 -17.42 39.41 -13.18
CA ASP A 97 -18.85 39.65 -13.46
C ASP A 97 -19.50 38.60 -14.38
N GLY A 98 -18.72 37.62 -14.84
CA GLY A 98 -19.12 36.55 -15.74
C GLY A 98 -18.99 36.85 -17.23
N THR A 99 -18.64 38.08 -17.61
CA THR A 99 -18.46 38.49 -19.01
C THR A 99 -17.39 37.63 -19.68
N PHE A 100 -16.21 37.56 -19.08
CA PHE A 100 -15.09 36.80 -19.65
C PHE A 100 -15.44 35.32 -19.90
N ARG A 101 -16.07 34.65 -18.92
CA ARG A 101 -16.46 33.24 -19.05
C ARG A 101 -17.55 33.01 -20.10
N SER A 102 -18.44 33.99 -20.29
CA SER A 102 -19.50 33.89 -21.30
C SER A 102 -19.01 34.04 -22.75
N ILE A 103 -17.76 34.46 -22.97
CA ILE A 103 -17.19 34.56 -24.33
C ILE A 103 -17.02 33.18 -24.96
N VAL A 104 -16.64 32.18 -24.16
CA VAL A 104 -16.25 30.84 -24.66
C VAL A 104 -16.94 29.70 -23.91
N TRP A 105 -17.05 29.79 -22.58
CA TRP A 105 -17.31 28.61 -21.74
C TRP A 105 -18.72 28.54 -21.17
N ALA A 106 -19.42 29.67 -21.10
CA ALA A 106 -20.75 29.73 -20.50
C ALA A 106 -21.76 30.37 -21.47
N LYS A 107 -22.99 29.85 -21.49
CA LYS A 107 -24.06 30.35 -22.38
C LYS A 107 -24.42 31.81 -22.13
N SER A 108 -24.31 32.27 -20.88
CA SER A 108 -24.73 33.60 -20.46
C SER A 108 -23.74 34.22 -19.48
N ARG A 109 -23.78 35.55 -19.30
CA ARG A 109 -23.01 36.24 -18.24
C ARG A 109 -23.37 35.72 -16.85
N ALA A 110 -24.64 35.39 -16.61
CA ALA A 110 -25.08 34.82 -15.34
C ALA A 110 -24.43 33.46 -15.06
N ASP A 111 -24.39 32.58 -16.06
CA ASP A 111 -23.70 31.28 -15.96
C ASP A 111 -22.19 31.47 -15.87
N GLY A 112 -21.63 32.45 -16.59
CA GLY A 112 -20.22 32.82 -16.49
C GLY A 112 -19.83 33.31 -15.10
N LYS A 113 -20.72 34.01 -14.41
CA LYS A 113 -20.49 34.45 -13.02
C LYS A 113 -20.53 33.27 -12.05
N LYS A 114 -21.47 32.34 -12.23
CA LYS A 114 -21.51 31.08 -11.45
C LYS A 114 -20.24 30.26 -11.66
N TYR A 115 -19.81 30.15 -12.93
CA TYR A 115 -18.55 29.52 -13.30
C TYR A 115 -17.41 30.14 -12.51
N GLU A 116 -17.21 31.45 -12.64
CA GLU A 116 -16.06 32.15 -12.08
C GLU A 116 -16.00 32.07 -10.55
N ASN A 117 -17.16 32.12 -9.89
CA ASN A 117 -17.31 31.94 -8.45
C ASN A 117 -16.99 30.50 -7.99
N GLY A 118 -17.10 29.50 -8.87
CA GLY A 118 -16.78 28.11 -8.57
C GLY A 118 -15.27 27.80 -8.57
N ILE A 119 -14.43 28.74 -9.03
CA ILE A 119 -12.99 28.54 -9.18
C ILE A 119 -12.29 28.85 -7.86
N PRO A 120 -11.69 27.85 -7.18
CA PRO A 120 -10.92 28.07 -5.97
C PRO A 120 -9.65 28.86 -6.28
N ARG A 121 -9.24 29.73 -5.36
CA ARG A 121 -8.02 30.53 -5.49
C ARG A 121 -7.27 30.54 -4.17
N ILE A 122 -5.95 30.66 -4.26
CA ILE A 122 -5.10 30.95 -3.11
C ILE A 122 -5.31 32.43 -2.73
N PRO A 123 -5.46 32.76 -1.43
CA PRO A 123 -5.58 34.14 -0.98
C PRO A 123 -4.40 35.01 -1.42
N THR A 124 -4.70 36.23 -1.89
CA THR A 124 -3.68 37.21 -2.32
C THR A 124 -3.02 37.91 -1.13
N GLY A 125 -1.83 38.47 -1.34
CA GLY A 125 -1.15 39.36 -0.40
C GLY A 125 -0.07 38.71 0.45
N LYS A 126 0.22 37.41 0.20
CA LYS A 126 1.31 36.68 0.84
C LYS A 126 2.49 36.43 -0.08
N TYR A 127 2.23 36.08 -1.34
CA TYR A 127 3.25 35.63 -2.27
C TYR A 127 3.43 36.60 -3.44
N GLU A 128 4.67 36.75 -3.89
CA GLU A 128 5.06 37.63 -5.00
C GLU A 128 5.56 36.86 -6.23
N ALA A 129 5.95 35.60 -6.05
CA ALA A 129 6.44 34.76 -7.14
C ALA A 129 6.12 33.28 -6.94
N VAL A 130 6.32 32.50 -8.01
CA VAL A 130 6.27 31.03 -8.00
C VAL A 130 7.54 30.48 -8.64
N ILE A 131 8.04 29.37 -8.10
CA ILE A 131 9.14 28.60 -8.66
C ILE A 131 8.76 27.12 -8.80
N MET A 132 9.31 26.48 -9.81
CA MET A 132 9.09 25.07 -10.10
C MET A 132 10.36 24.39 -10.60
N ALA A 133 10.56 23.14 -10.22
CA ALA A 133 11.72 22.36 -10.64
C ALA A 133 11.48 20.85 -10.50
N PRO A 134 12.27 19.98 -11.16
CA PRO A 134 12.15 18.55 -10.98
C PRO A 134 12.56 18.18 -9.55
N LEU A 135 11.64 17.59 -8.79
CA LEU A 135 11.86 17.34 -7.36
C LEU A 135 13.04 16.41 -7.09
N VAL A 136 13.33 15.50 -8.02
CA VAL A 136 14.44 14.54 -7.94
C VAL A 136 15.82 15.20 -7.76
N TYR A 137 15.98 16.46 -8.17
CA TYR A 137 17.26 17.18 -8.08
C TYR A 137 17.42 18.02 -6.80
N ASN A 138 16.54 17.86 -5.81
CA ASN A 138 16.57 18.61 -4.55
C ASN A 138 16.64 20.15 -4.72
N PRO A 139 15.79 20.75 -5.58
CA PRO A 139 15.96 22.14 -6.00
C PRO A 139 15.71 23.13 -4.85
N PHE A 140 14.67 22.87 -4.06
CA PHE A 140 14.22 23.63 -2.90
C PHE A 140 13.22 22.77 -2.11
N GLU A 141 12.80 23.22 -0.93
CA GLU A 141 11.71 22.58 -0.19
C GLU A 141 10.35 23.00 -0.76
N PRO A 142 9.60 22.10 -1.44
CA PRO A 142 8.36 22.48 -2.12
C PRO A 142 7.20 22.61 -1.12
N ASP A 143 6.20 23.41 -1.49
CA ASP A 143 4.93 23.44 -0.75
C ASP A 143 4.02 22.30 -1.24
N ILE A 144 4.04 22.06 -2.55
CA ILE A 144 3.20 21.10 -3.26
C ILE A 144 4.06 20.32 -4.26
N VAL A 145 3.73 19.05 -4.47
CA VAL A 145 4.29 18.22 -5.54
C VAL A 145 3.18 17.93 -6.56
N LEU A 146 3.43 18.23 -7.84
CA LEU A 146 2.50 17.86 -8.92
C LEU A 146 2.99 16.58 -9.59
N ILE A 147 2.13 15.58 -9.62
CA ILE A 147 2.38 14.30 -10.27
C ILE A 147 1.39 14.18 -11.43
N TYR A 148 1.93 14.00 -12.63
CA TYR A 148 1.16 13.68 -13.82
C TYR A 148 1.29 12.20 -14.14
N ALA A 149 0.16 11.52 -14.29
CA ALA A 149 0.12 10.08 -14.49
C ALA A 149 -1.22 9.65 -15.09
N ASN A 150 -1.30 8.44 -15.63
CA ASN A 150 -2.54 7.92 -16.20
C ASN A 150 -3.51 7.38 -15.13
N PRO A 151 -4.79 7.07 -15.46
CA PRO A 151 -5.76 6.59 -14.49
C PRO A 151 -5.32 5.37 -13.67
N ALA A 152 -4.61 4.41 -14.29
CA ALA A 152 -4.12 3.23 -13.58
C ALA A 152 -3.05 3.60 -12.53
N GLN A 153 -2.14 4.50 -12.88
CA GLN A 153 -1.14 5.03 -11.95
C GLN A 153 -1.78 5.87 -10.84
N MET A 154 -2.77 6.72 -11.15
CA MET A 154 -3.50 7.51 -10.16
C MET A 154 -4.29 6.64 -9.19
N MET A 155 -4.92 5.57 -9.67
CA MET A 155 -5.61 4.60 -8.81
C MET A 155 -4.65 3.99 -7.78
N LEU A 156 -3.42 3.64 -8.17
CA LEU A 156 -2.41 3.13 -7.24
C LEU A 156 -1.97 4.19 -6.23
N LEU A 157 -1.77 5.43 -6.67
CA LEU A 157 -1.40 6.53 -5.78
C LEU A 157 -2.51 6.87 -4.77
N ILE A 158 -3.79 6.84 -5.19
CA ILE A 158 -4.95 7.00 -4.31
C ILE A 158 -4.97 5.89 -3.26
N ASN A 159 -4.90 4.63 -3.69
CA ASN A 159 -4.88 3.49 -2.76
C ASN A 159 -3.68 3.54 -1.81
N ALA A 160 -2.52 4.02 -2.28
CA ALA A 160 -1.34 4.19 -1.46
C ALA A 160 -1.56 5.23 -0.34
N LEU A 161 -2.14 6.38 -0.68
CA LEU A 161 -2.47 7.41 0.30
C LEU A 161 -3.58 6.98 1.28
N GLN A 162 -4.48 6.11 0.85
CA GLN A 162 -5.56 5.55 1.67
C GLN A 162 -5.17 4.30 2.47
N PHE A 163 -3.96 3.76 2.24
CA PHE A 163 -3.51 2.50 2.83
C PHE A 163 -3.48 2.57 4.36
N GLU A 164 -3.08 3.72 4.90
CA GLU A 164 -3.14 4.07 6.32
C GLU A 164 -4.11 5.24 6.51
N ASP A 165 -4.85 5.27 7.62
CA ASP A 165 -5.89 6.27 7.92
C ASP A 165 -6.89 6.45 6.77
N TYR A 166 -7.56 5.35 6.39
CA TYR A 166 -8.48 5.34 5.25
C TYR A 166 -9.52 6.48 5.34
N GLU A 167 -9.55 7.32 4.31
CA GLU A 167 -10.57 8.35 4.10
C GLU A 167 -11.02 8.31 2.64
N VAL A 168 -12.32 8.43 2.39
CA VAL A 168 -12.84 8.62 1.02
C VAL A 168 -12.36 9.95 0.48
N MET A 169 -11.58 9.94 -0.60
CA MET A 169 -11.12 11.17 -1.26
C MET A 169 -12.20 11.71 -2.21
N GLN A 170 -12.47 13.01 -2.09
CA GLN A 170 -13.38 13.73 -2.98
C GLN A 170 -12.61 14.72 -3.83
N PHE A 171 -12.79 14.60 -5.15
CA PHE A 171 -12.11 15.44 -6.12
C PHE A 171 -13.14 16.28 -6.88
N PHE A 172 -12.72 17.49 -7.24
CA PHE A 172 -13.58 18.48 -7.90
C PHE A 172 -13.05 18.80 -9.28
N CYS A 173 -13.96 19.17 -10.18
CA CYS A 173 -13.62 19.59 -11.53
C CYS A 173 -14.46 20.81 -11.91
N VAL A 174 -13.78 21.94 -12.11
CA VAL A 174 -14.35 23.16 -12.67
C VAL A 174 -14.52 23.04 -14.20
N GLY A 175 -13.74 22.16 -14.84
CA GLY A 175 -13.74 21.91 -16.30
C GLY A 175 -12.70 22.73 -17.08
N GLU A 176 -12.39 23.95 -16.64
CA GLU A 176 -11.24 24.76 -17.08
C GLU A 176 -10.54 25.34 -15.87
N SER A 177 -9.26 25.75 -16.00
CA SER A 177 -8.44 26.18 -14.86
C SER A 177 -8.14 25.00 -13.92
N SER A 178 -7.74 23.86 -14.48
CA SER A 178 -7.36 22.65 -13.72
C SER A 178 -6.28 22.91 -12.65
N CYS A 179 -5.39 23.88 -12.85
CA CYS A 179 -4.47 24.37 -11.82
C CYS A 179 -5.19 24.86 -10.55
N SER A 180 -6.43 25.34 -10.62
CA SER A 180 -7.22 25.70 -9.45
C SER A 180 -7.67 24.47 -8.67
N ASP A 181 -8.15 23.43 -9.36
CA ASP A 181 -8.58 22.18 -8.74
C ASP A 181 -7.41 21.40 -8.16
N ALA A 182 -6.27 21.36 -8.86
CA ALA A 182 -5.06 20.73 -8.32
C ALA A 182 -4.41 21.59 -7.24
N ILE A 183 -3.85 22.75 -7.62
CA ILE A 183 -2.94 23.53 -6.78
C ILE A 183 -3.70 24.29 -5.69
N ALA A 184 -4.70 25.10 -6.06
CA ALA A 184 -5.37 25.97 -5.11
C ALA A 184 -6.17 25.18 -4.06
N ARG A 185 -6.85 24.09 -4.44
CA ARG A 185 -7.53 23.22 -3.46
C ARG A 185 -6.53 22.48 -2.57
N CYS A 186 -5.45 21.93 -3.13
CA CYS A 186 -4.40 21.29 -2.34
C CYS A 186 -3.83 22.25 -1.29
N TYR A 187 -3.52 23.47 -1.70
CA TYR A 187 -3.06 24.53 -0.80
C TYR A 187 -4.09 24.87 0.28
N ASN A 188 -5.33 25.16 -0.11
CA ASN A 188 -6.36 25.64 0.81
C ASN A 188 -6.83 24.59 1.83
N THR A 189 -6.76 23.30 1.47
CA THR A 189 -7.26 22.19 2.30
C THR A 189 -6.16 21.42 3.02
N GLY A 190 -4.92 21.51 2.55
CA GLY A 190 -3.83 20.63 3.00
C GLY A 190 -4.05 19.16 2.65
N LYS A 191 -4.95 18.84 1.70
CA LYS A 191 -5.26 17.47 1.26
C LYS A 191 -4.83 17.23 -0.19
N PRO A 192 -4.58 15.97 -0.59
CA PRO A 192 -4.40 15.60 -2.00
C PRO A 192 -5.53 16.12 -2.89
N SER A 193 -5.20 16.60 -4.09
CA SER A 193 -6.21 17.03 -5.06
C SER A 193 -5.89 16.54 -6.47
N LEU A 194 -6.70 15.61 -6.97
CA LEU A 194 -6.67 15.08 -8.33
C LEU A 194 -7.66 15.85 -9.22
N THR A 195 -7.28 16.10 -10.46
CA THR A 195 -8.19 16.66 -11.46
C THR A 195 -7.86 16.17 -12.87
N ILE A 196 -8.76 16.46 -13.81
CA ILE A 196 -8.59 16.22 -15.23
C ILE A 196 -7.93 17.47 -15.84
N PRO A 197 -6.75 17.35 -16.47
CA PRO A 197 -6.11 18.44 -17.19
C PRO A 197 -7.05 19.06 -18.22
N CYS A 198 -7.19 20.38 -18.12
CA CYS A 198 -8.13 21.15 -18.94
C CYS A 198 -7.57 21.47 -20.33
N TYR A 199 -8.33 22.19 -21.16
CA TYR A 199 -7.92 22.48 -22.53
C TYR A 199 -6.58 23.25 -22.59
N GLY A 200 -6.40 24.24 -21.71
CA GLY A 200 -5.15 24.97 -21.58
C GLY A 200 -3.95 24.08 -21.23
N GLU A 201 -4.09 23.13 -20.30
CA GLU A 201 -3.01 22.21 -19.93
C GLU A 201 -2.61 21.29 -21.09
N ARG A 202 -3.57 20.84 -21.89
CA ARG A 202 -3.30 20.03 -23.08
C ARG A 202 -2.60 20.85 -24.17
N ARG A 203 -3.18 22.01 -24.49
CA ARG A 203 -2.70 22.86 -25.58
C ARG A 203 -1.35 23.50 -25.31
N TYR A 204 -1.09 23.95 -24.09
CA TYR A 204 0.10 24.74 -23.75
C TYR A 204 1.05 23.99 -22.80
N GLY A 205 0.53 23.08 -21.99
CA GLY A 205 1.31 22.26 -21.05
C GLY A 205 1.66 20.86 -21.56
N HIS A 206 1.18 20.48 -22.74
CA HIS A 206 1.39 19.17 -23.37
C HIS A 206 0.93 17.98 -22.51
N ALA A 207 -0.08 18.18 -21.66
CA ALA A 207 -0.72 17.07 -20.96
C ALA A 207 -1.34 16.10 -21.98
N GLN A 208 -1.03 14.81 -21.86
CA GLN A 208 -1.48 13.78 -22.79
C GLN A 208 -2.94 13.37 -22.57
N ASP A 209 -3.58 12.77 -23.57
CA ASP A 209 -5.00 12.34 -23.53
C ASP A 209 -5.32 11.45 -22.34
N ASP A 210 -4.40 10.56 -21.99
CA ASP A 210 -4.50 9.65 -20.87
C ASP A 210 -4.00 10.23 -19.54
N GLU A 211 -3.52 11.47 -19.48
CA GLU A 211 -2.96 12.02 -18.24
C GLU A 211 -4.02 12.69 -17.35
N LEU A 212 -3.85 12.44 -16.06
CA LEU A 212 -4.44 13.18 -14.96
C LEU A 212 -3.32 13.91 -14.20
N VAL A 213 -3.70 14.87 -13.35
CA VAL A 213 -2.75 15.55 -12.46
C VAL A 213 -3.24 15.51 -11.02
N MET A 214 -2.34 15.10 -10.11
CA MET A 214 -2.56 15.17 -8.67
C MET A 214 -1.56 16.13 -8.04
N ALA A 215 -2.08 17.10 -7.29
CA ALA A 215 -1.30 17.90 -6.36
C ALA A 215 -1.28 17.21 -4.99
N LEU A 216 -0.09 17.07 -4.42
CA LEU A 216 0.14 16.53 -3.08
C LEU A 216 0.81 17.57 -2.20
N PRO A 217 0.33 17.78 -0.95
CA PRO A 217 1.14 18.43 0.07
C PRO A 217 2.46 17.67 0.25
N VAL A 218 3.57 18.37 0.33
CA VAL A 218 4.91 17.76 0.42
C VAL A 218 5.02 16.74 1.57
N GLY A 219 4.35 16.99 2.69
CA GLY A 219 4.36 16.11 3.87
C GLY A 219 3.70 14.74 3.65
N LEU A 220 2.95 14.55 2.56
CA LEU A 220 2.31 13.26 2.25
C LEU A 220 3.14 12.37 1.30
N MET A 221 4.30 12.85 0.82
CA MET A 221 5.13 12.09 -0.12
C MET A 221 5.67 10.77 0.48
N ASP A 222 6.02 10.76 1.77
CA ASP A 222 6.42 9.53 2.46
C ASP A 222 5.29 8.53 2.58
N LYS A 223 4.12 9.01 3.00
CA LYS A 223 2.92 8.19 3.11
C LYS A 223 2.56 7.58 1.75
N ALA A 224 2.62 8.38 0.68
CA ALA A 224 2.41 7.91 -0.68
C ALA A 224 3.40 6.81 -1.08
N LEU A 225 4.69 7.00 -0.82
CA LEU A 225 5.71 6.00 -1.15
C LEU A 225 5.54 4.71 -0.33
N ALA A 226 5.37 4.82 0.98
CA ALA A 226 5.17 3.67 1.85
C ALA A 226 3.92 2.86 1.47
N GLY A 227 2.83 3.54 1.12
CA GLY A 227 1.62 2.92 0.59
C GLY A 227 1.86 2.20 -0.74
N LEU A 228 2.58 2.81 -1.69
CA LEU A 228 2.93 2.18 -2.97
C LEU A 228 3.78 0.92 -2.77
N GLU A 229 4.73 0.94 -1.84
CA GLU A 229 5.56 -0.23 -1.52
C GLU A 229 4.74 -1.35 -0.86
N SER A 230 3.82 -0.99 0.03
CA SER A 230 2.91 -1.95 0.66
C SER A 230 1.98 -2.61 -0.35
N LEU A 231 1.41 -1.84 -1.29
CA LEU A 231 0.61 -2.37 -2.39
C LEU A 231 1.43 -3.27 -3.31
N TYR A 232 2.66 -2.86 -3.65
CA TYR A 232 3.56 -3.66 -4.49
C TYR A 232 3.87 -5.02 -3.87
N LYS A 233 4.16 -5.06 -2.56
CA LYS A 233 4.39 -6.32 -1.81
C LYS A 233 3.15 -7.22 -1.81
N ARG A 234 1.95 -6.65 -1.88
CA ARG A 234 0.66 -7.37 -1.97
C ARG A 234 0.26 -7.73 -3.41
N GLY A 235 1.14 -7.52 -4.38
CA GLY A 235 0.89 -7.84 -5.79
C GLY A 235 0.08 -6.79 -6.56
N ILE A 236 -0.33 -5.69 -5.92
CA ILE A 236 -1.02 -4.57 -6.55
C ILE A 236 0.03 -3.58 -7.07
N ARG A 237 0.35 -3.67 -8.37
CA ARG A 237 1.52 -2.99 -8.97
C ARG A 237 1.27 -2.49 -10.39
N TYR A 238 2.14 -1.60 -10.85
CA TYR A 238 2.17 -1.10 -12.24
C TYR A 238 3.35 -1.70 -13.04
N PRO A 239 3.18 -2.01 -14.34
CA PRO A 239 1.94 -1.97 -15.11
C PRO A 239 0.95 -3.04 -14.65
N ILE A 240 -0.34 -2.75 -14.81
CA ILE A 240 -1.40 -3.70 -14.51
C ILE A 240 -1.40 -4.79 -15.59
N SER A 241 -1.18 -6.04 -15.19
CA SER A 241 -1.26 -7.18 -16.09
C SER A 241 -2.72 -7.56 -16.34
N TYR A 242 -3.12 -7.64 -17.61
CA TYR A 242 -4.47 -8.06 -17.99
C TYR A 242 -4.55 -9.59 -18.03
N ALA A 243 -5.64 -10.14 -17.49
CA ALA A 243 -5.87 -11.59 -17.49
C ALA A 243 -6.41 -12.13 -18.84
N GLY A 244 -6.86 -11.25 -19.75
CA GLY A 244 -7.55 -11.62 -20.98
C GLY A 244 -9.06 -11.76 -20.78
N ALA A 245 -9.87 -11.26 -21.72
CA ALA A 245 -11.32 -11.13 -21.53
C ALA A 245 -12.06 -12.48 -21.41
N GLU A 246 -11.53 -13.54 -22.00
CA GLU A 246 -12.13 -14.88 -22.01
C GLU A 246 -11.38 -15.89 -21.11
N ALA A 247 -10.35 -15.44 -20.38
CA ALA A 247 -9.59 -16.32 -19.51
C ALA A 247 -10.40 -16.69 -18.27
N ASP A 248 -10.32 -17.95 -17.85
CA ASP A 248 -10.75 -18.34 -16.51
C ASP A 248 -9.77 -17.75 -15.49
N VAL A 249 -10.21 -16.68 -14.83
CA VAL A 249 -9.41 -15.97 -13.83
C VAL A 249 -9.52 -16.59 -12.44
N THR A 250 -10.30 -17.65 -12.23
CA THR A 250 -10.52 -18.27 -10.91
C THR A 250 -9.20 -18.62 -10.23
N ALA A 251 -8.25 -19.20 -10.98
CA ALA A 251 -6.93 -19.56 -10.47
C ALA A 251 -5.98 -18.36 -10.23
N ALA A 252 -6.28 -17.20 -10.83
CA ALA A 252 -5.52 -15.96 -10.68
C ALA A 252 -6.19 -14.95 -9.73
N PHE A 253 -7.44 -15.21 -9.33
CA PHE A 253 -8.19 -14.35 -8.44
C PHE A 253 -7.62 -14.47 -7.03
N PRO A 254 -7.38 -13.36 -6.31
CA PRO A 254 -6.86 -13.46 -4.96
C PRO A 254 -7.85 -14.24 -4.09
N ALA A 255 -7.35 -15.22 -3.31
CA ALA A 255 -8.18 -16.09 -2.49
C ALA A 255 -9.14 -15.30 -1.57
N ALA A 256 -8.73 -14.11 -1.13
CA ALA A 256 -9.57 -13.19 -0.34
C ALA A 256 -10.90 -12.79 -1.00
N TYR A 257 -11.01 -12.87 -2.34
CA TYR A 257 -12.19 -12.44 -3.10
C TYR A 257 -12.94 -13.57 -3.82
N GLY A 258 -12.51 -14.83 -3.71
CA GLY A 258 -13.15 -15.96 -4.42
C GLY A 258 -13.25 -17.24 -3.59
N ALA A 259 -12.93 -17.18 -2.30
CA ALA A 259 -12.95 -18.33 -1.40
C ALA A 259 -14.18 -18.34 -0.48
N GLU A 260 -15.26 -17.63 -0.79
CA GLU A 260 -16.41 -17.49 0.12
C GLU A 260 -17.02 -18.85 0.49
N ALA A 261 -17.23 -19.72 -0.50
CA ALA A 261 -17.76 -21.06 -0.27
C ALA A 261 -16.79 -21.93 0.55
N MET A 262 -15.49 -21.82 0.28
CA MET A 262 -14.45 -22.53 1.02
C MET A 262 -14.35 -22.03 2.46
N VAL A 263 -14.36 -20.72 2.68
CA VAL A 263 -14.35 -20.08 4.01
C VAL A 263 -15.61 -20.45 4.78
N ALA A 264 -16.78 -20.40 4.15
CA ALA A 264 -18.03 -20.82 4.76
C ALA A 264 -17.99 -22.31 5.14
N ALA A 265 -17.48 -23.17 4.26
CA ALA A 265 -17.31 -24.59 4.54
C ALA A 265 -16.33 -24.82 5.70
N LEU A 266 -15.17 -24.14 5.70
CA LEU A 266 -14.16 -24.24 6.77
C LEU A 266 -14.71 -23.76 8.11
N ARG A 267 -15.34 -22.58 8.18
CA ARG A 267 -15.96 -22.06 9.42
C ARG A 267 -17.19 -22.86 9.85
N GLY A 268 -17.80 -23.60 8.92
CA GLY A 268 -18.92 -24.49 9.19
C GLY A 268 -20.16 -23.76 9.72
N ASN A 269 -20.96 -24.45 10.53
CA ASN A 269 -22.23 -23.94 11.07
C ASN A 269 -22.07 -23.04 12.32
N LYS A 270 -20.90 -22.41 12.50
CA LYS A 270 -20.50 -21.59 13.66
C LYS A 270 -20.47 -22.31 15.03
N ARG A 271 -20.63 -23.64 15.11
CA ARG A 271 -20.48 -24.38 16.39
C ARG A 271 -19.03 -24.63 16.77
N ARG A 272 -18.18 -24.98 15.79
CA ARG A 272 -16.72 -25.02 15.97
C ARG A 272 -16.11 -23.62 15.92
N LEU A 273 -14.98 -23.43 16.59
CA LEU A 273 -14.19 -22.19 16.55
C LEU A 273 -12.85 -22.45 15.86
N LEU A 274 -12.62 -21.82 14.71
CA LEU A 274 -11.32 -21.84 14.03
C LEU A 274 -10.48 -20.63 14.44
N LEU A 275 -9.42 -20.88 15.20
CA LEU A 275 -8.48 -19.88 15.70
C LEU A 275 -7.19 -19.91 14.87
N GLY A 276 -6.91 -18.84 14.12
CA GLY A 276 -5.63 -18.70 13.42
C GLY A 276 -4.55 -18.19 14.37
N VAL A 277 -3.51 -18.99 14.62
CA VAL A 277 -2.40 -18.63 15.51
C VAL A 277 -1.21 -18.19 14.68
N THR A 278 -0.79 -16.93 14.85
CA THR A 278 0.33 -16.34 14.14
C THR A 278 1.30 -15.62 15.07
N GLY A 279 2.42 -15.16 14.52
CA GLY A 279 3.51 -14.53 15.25
C GLY A 279 4.80 -14.60 14.42
N SER A 280 5.66 -13.61 14.57
CA SER A 280 6.95 -13.56 13.88
C SER A 280 7.88 -14.67 14.35
N ILE A 281 9.03 -14.83 13.70
CA ILE A 281 10.04 -15.81 14.11
C ILE A 281 10.45 -15.61 15.58
N ALA A 282 10.76 -16.70 16.28
CA ALA A 282 11.22 -16.68 17.67
C ALA A 282 10.28 -16.00 18.71
N THR A 283 9.00 -15.75 18.38
CA THR A 283 8.01 -15.26 19.36
C THR A 283 7.47 -16.34 20.30
N GLY A 284 7.78 -17.63 20.05
CA GLY A 284 7.33 -18.75 20.89
C GLY A 284 5.92 -19.24 20.59
N LYS A 285 5.49 -19.14 19.33
CA LYS A 285 4.21 -19.70 18.83
C LYS A 285 3.97 -21.15 19.25
N SER A 286 4.98 -22.02 19.10
CA SER A 286 4.87 -23.44 19.45
C SER A 286 4.64 -23.67 20.94
N THR A 287 5.20 -22.82 21.80
CA THR A 287 4.96 -22.85 23.25
C THR A 287 3.50 -22.56 23.56
N VAL A 288 2.96 -21.45 23.04
CA VAL A 288 1.56 -21.06 23.25
C VAL A 288 0.60 -22.09 22.64
N ALA A 289 0.91 -22.59 21.44
CA ALA A 289 0.08 -23.62 20.79
C ALA A 289 0.01 -24.89 21.64
N LYS A 290 1.13 -25.36 22.18
CA LYS A 290 1.15 -26.52 23.07
C LYS A 290 0.34 -26.28 24.36
N MET A 291 0.47 -25.10 24.96
CA MET A 291 -0.32 -24.75 26.15
C MET A 291 -1.84 -24.74 25.88
N LEU A 292 -2.27 -24.32 24.68
CA LEU A 292 -3.67 -24.40 24.26
C LEU A 292 -4.11 -25.85 23.99
N GLU A 293 -3.24 -26.66 23.42
CA GLU A 293 -3.50 -28.09 23.16
C GLU A 293 -3.71 -28.86 24.47
N GLU A 294 -2.87 -28.61 25.48
CA GLU A 294 -3.00 -29.18 26.83
C GLU A 294 -4.33 -28.81 27.52
N LYS A 295 -4.98 -27.73 27.09
CA LYS A 295 -6.30 -27.31 27.57
C LYS A 295 -7.48 -27.92 26.81
N GLY A 296 -7.21 -28.59 25.69
CA GLY A 296 -8.21 -29.27 24.87
C GLY A 296 -8.42 -28.68 23.48
N ALA A 297 -7.61 -27.71 23.03
CA ALA A 297 -7.67 -27.26 21.64
C ALA A 297 -7.10 -28.32 20.70
N PHE A 298 -7.75 -28.59 19.57
CA PHE A 298 -7.13 -29.38 18.52
C PHE A 298 -6.15 -28.52 17.73
N THR A 299 -4.95 -29.05 17.45
CA THR A 299 -3.89 -28.30 16.77
C THR A 299 -3.71 -28.77 15.33
N ILE A 300 -3.73 -27.81 14.40
CA ILE A 300 -3.30 -28.00 13.01
C ILE A 300 -2.08 -27.10 12.78
N ASP A 301 -0.92 -27.69 12.54
CA ASP A 301 0.31 -26.93 12.25
C ASP A 301 0.61 -26.95 10.74
N PHE A 302 0.60 -25.78 10.11
CA PHE A 302 0.86 -25.66 8.67
C PHE A 302 2.29 -26.05 8.28
N ASP A 303 3.26 -25.89 9.18
CA ASP A 303 4.62 -26.35 8.93
C ASP A 303 4.66 -27.89 8.88
N VAL A 304 3.84 -28.57 9.69
CA VAL A 304 3.69 -30.03 9.66
C VAL A 304 2.90 -30.47 8.42
N LEU A 305 1.76 -29.84 8.12
CA LEU A 305 0.95 -30.15 6.94
C LEU A 305 1.76 -30.04 5.66
N SER A 306 2.57 -28.99 5.52
CA SER A 306 3.44 -28.80 4.36
C SER A 306 4.43 -29.95 4.15
N ARG A 307 4.72 -30.75 5.19
CA ARG A 307 5.56 -31.95 5.11
C ARG A 307 4.76 -33.17 4.70
N VAL A 308 3.65 -33.41 5.37
CA VAL A 308 2.81 -34.59 5.17
C VAL A 308 2.31 -34.68 3.73
N VAL A 309 1.89 -33.55 3.15
CA VAL A 309 1.34 -33.52 1.78
C VAL A 309 2.36 -33.80 0.67
N VAL A 310 3.65 -33.87 1.01
CA VAL A 310 4.75 -34.18 0.08
C VAL A 310 5.57 -35.40 0.52
N GLU A 311 5.07 -36.20 1.46
CA GLU A 311 5.69 -37.47 1.83
C GLU A 311 5.62 -38.49 0.68
N PRO A 312 6.57 -39.44 0.59
CA PRO A 312 6.54 -40.49 -0.43
C PRO A 312 5.18 -41.20 -0.49
N GLY A 313 4.63 -41.32 -1.70
CA GLY A 313 3.32 -41.92 -1.95
C GLY A 313 2.16 -40.93 -2.04
N THR A 314 2.37 -39.65 -1.71
CA THR A 314 1.36 -38.61 -1.97
C THR A 314 1.42 -38.10 -3.40
N GLN A 315 0.31 -37.53 -3.87
CA GLN A 315 0.27 -36.87 -5.18
C GLN A 315 1.16 -35.62 -5.22
N GLY A 316 1.46 -34.99 -4.08
CA GLY A 316 2.35 -33.83 -4.00
C GLY A 316 3.80 -34.22 -4.25
N TYR A 317 4.23 -35.32 -3.66
CA TYR A 317 5.53 -35.93 -3.94
C TYR A 317 5.67 -36.28 -5.43
N ASN A 318 4.67 -36.95 -6.01
CA ASN A 318 4.72 -37.37 -7.42
C ASN A 318 4.86 -36.20 -8.40
N ASP A 319 4.08 -35.12 -8.22
CA ASP A 319 4.15 -33.93 -9.08
C ASP A 319 5.52 -33.23 -8.96
N ILE A 320 6.05 -33.12 -7.74
CA ILE A 320 7.37 -32.53 -7.49
C ILE A 320 8.45 -33.34 -8.19
N VAL A 321 8.48 -34.66 -8.01
CA VAL A 321 9.49 -35.53 -8.64
C VAL A 321 9.36 -35.52 -10.16
N ALA A 322 8.13 -35.52 -10.69
CA ALA A 322 7.90 -35.46 -12.14
C ALA A 322 8.42 -34.16 -12.76
N TYR A 323 8.28 -33.02 -12.06
CA TYR A 323 8.71 -31.72 -12.58
C TYR A 323 10.20 -31.42 -12.32
N PHE A 324 10.69 -31.70 -11.12
CA PHE A 324 12.05 -31.36 -10.70
C PHE A 324 13.06 -32.50 -10.94
N GLY A 325 12.59 -33.72 -11.22
CA GLY A 325 13.40 -34.91 -11.42
C GLY A 325 13.87 -35.56 -10.12
N GLU A 326 14.47 -36.75 -10.18
CA GLU A 326 14.95 -37.48 -9.00
C GLU A 326 16.11 -36.78 -8.25
N GLN A 327 16.71 -35.73 -8.84
CA GLN A 327 17.78 -34.95 -8.19
C GLN A 327 17.32 -34.21 -6.92
N VAL A 328 16.01 -34.03 -6.71
CA VAL A 328 15.45 -33.46 -5.48
C VAL A 328 15.13 -34.53 -4.44
N LEU A 329 15.60 -35.75 -4.62
CA LEU A 329 15.46 -36.85 -3.68
C LEU A 329 16.76 -37.12 -2.92
N GLN A 330 16.60 -37.56 -1.68
CA GLN A 330 17.62 -38.21 -0.88
C GLN A 330 17.80 -39.68 -1.32
N GLU A 331 18.85 -40.34 -0.80
CA GLU A 331 19.11 -41.76 -1.07
C GLU A 331 17.95 -42.68 -0.63
N ASP A 332 17.23 -42.31 0.42
CA ASP A 332 16.07 -43.03 0.95
C ASP A 332 14.75 -42.75 0.19
N LYS A 333 14.83 -42.04 -0.94
CA LYS A 333 13.69 -41.59 -1.76
C LYS A 333 12.76 -40.60 -1.06
N THR A 334 13.16 -39.97 0.04
CA THR A 334 12.47 -38.79 0.58
C THR A 334 12.92 -37.51 -0.13
N LEU A 335 12.15 -36.41 0.00
CA LEU A 335 12.52 -35.14 -0.61
C LEU A 335 13.72 -34.48 0.09
N ASP A 336 14.74 -34.12 -0.69
CA ASP A 336 15.84 -33.26 -0.28
C ASP A 336 15.38 -31.80 -0.30
N ARG A 337 14.95 -31.32 0.87
CA ARG A 337 14.37 -29.98 1.05
C ARG A 337 15.39 -28.87 0.84
N ASP A 338 16.65 -29.10 1.20
CA ASP A 338 17.68 -28.07 1.06
C ASP A 338 18.02 -27.86 -0.40
N LYS A 339 18.17 -28.95 -1.17
CA LYS A 339 18.30 -28.86 -2.64
C LYS A 339 17.08 -28.21 -3.28
N LEU A 340 15.87 -28.64 -2.91
CA LEU A 340 14.65 -28.07 -3.47
C LEU A 340 14.55 -26.58 -3.17
N ARG A 341 14.89 -26.16 -1.93
CA ARG A 341 14.93 -24.76 -1.52
C ARG A 341 15.93 -23.95 -2.35
N GLU A 342 17.13 -24.46 -2.57
CA GLU A 342 18.15 -23.80 -3.40
C GLU A 342 17.62 -23.57 -4.82
N ILE A 343 17.03 -24.61 -5.42
CA ILE A 343 16.45 -24.55 -6.77
C ILE A 343 15.37 -23.46 -6.85
N VAL A 344 14.39 -23.46 -5.95
CA VAL A 344 13.26 -22.50 -6.00
C VAL A 344 13.64 -21.09 -5.53
N PHE A 345 14.70 -20.95 -4.73
CA PHE A 345 15.20 -19.64 -4.35
C PHE A 345 15.89 -18.92 -5.53
N SER A 346 16.53 -19.70 -6.41
CA SER A 346 17.20 -19.17 -7.61
C SER A 346 16.25 -18.85 -8.77
N ASP A 347 15.00 -19.35 -8.75
CA ASP A 347 14.08 -19.31 -9.90
C ASP A 347 12.62 -19.13 -9.47
N MET A 348 12.07 -17.95 -9.79
CA MET A 348 10.70 -17.56 -9.44
C MET A 348 9.63 -18.43 -10.13
N GLU A 349 9.85 -18.87 -11.36
CA GLU A 349 8.88 -19.71 -12.09
C GLU A 349 8.83 -21.10 -11.46
N LYS A 350 9.99 -21.66 -11.10
CA LYS A 350 10.06 -22.93 -10.37
C LYS A 350 9.41 -22.84 -8.99
N ARG A 351 9.61 -21.74 -8.28
CA ARG A 351 8.93 -21.49 -7.01
C ARG A 351 7.41 -21.51 -7.17
N LYS A 352 6.89 -20.79 -8.16
CA LYS A 352 5.44 -20.76 -8.45
C LYS A 352 4.90 -22.15 -8.82
N ARG A 353 5.68 -22.96 -9.55
CA ARG A 353 5.33 -24.35 -9.88
C ARG A 353 5.25 -25.22 -8.63
N LEU A 354 6.25 -25.15 -7.75
CA LEU A 354 6.24 -25.86 -6.47
C LEU A 354 5.02 -25.46 -5.63
N GLU A 355 4.78 -24.15 -5.45
CA GLU A 355 3.62 -23.62 -4.72
C GLU A 355 2.30 -24.11 -5.34
N GLY A 356 2.19 -24.16 -6.67
CA GLY A 356 1.04 -24.70 -7.39
C GLY A 356 0.81 -26.20 -7.17
N PHE A 357 1.86 -26.98 -6.93
CA PHE A 357 1.73 -28.39 -6.56
C PHE A 357 1.33 -28.53 -5.08
N THR A 358 1.91 -27.73 -4.19
CA THR A 358 1.71 -27.94 -2.75
C THR A 358 0.42 -27.31 -2.21
N HIS A 359 0.07 -26.08 -2.62
CA HIS A 359 -1.01 -25.33 -1.98
C HIS A 359 -2.40 -26.00 -2.05
N PRO A 360 -2.85 -26.57 -3.19
CA PRO A 360 -4.14 -27.26 -3.24
C PRO A 360 -4.22 -28.41 -2.24
N ARG A 361 -3.14 -29.19 -2.13
CA ARG A 361 -3.06 -30.37 -1.25
C ARG A 361 -2.99 -30.00 0.23
N ILE A 362 -2.29 -28.91 0.56
CA ILE A 362 -2.33 -28.34 1.92
C ILE A 362 -3.77 -27.95 2.27
N GLY A 363 -4.49 -27.31 1.34
CA GLY A 363 -5.89 -26.94 1.53
C GLY A 363 -6.80 -28.15 1.74
N GLU A 364 -6.65 -29.20 0.94
CA GLU A 364 -7.41 -30.45 1.06
C GLU A 364 -7.17 -31.15 2.41
N GLU A 365 -5.91 -31.32 2.81
CA GLU A 365 -5.59 -31.96 4.09
C GLU A 365 -6.01 -31.10 5.28
N PHE A 366 -5.88 -29.77 5.18
CA PHE A 366 -6.39 -28.84 6.17
C PHE A 366 -7.90 -29.00 6.36
N PHE A 367 -8.67 -29.00 5.27
CA PHE A 367 -10.12 -29.17 5.33
C PHE A 367 -10.50 -30.52 5.95
N LYS A 368 -9.82 -31.59 5.54
CA LYS A 368 -10.04 -32.94 6.07
C LYS A 368 -9.80 -33.01 7.59
N LEU A 369 -8.72 -32.42 8.09
CA LEU A 369 -8.43 -32.39 9.54
C LEU A 369 -9.48 -31.59 10.31
N VAL A 370 -9.93 -30.46 9.77
CA VAL A 370 -11.00 -29.67 10.39
C VAL A 370 -12.28 -30.49 10.51
N GLU A 371 -12.68 -31.22 9.47
CA GLU A 371 -13.85 -32.09 9.50
C GLU A 371 -13.66 -33.27 10.46
N GLU A 372 -12.47 -33.88 10.52
CA GLU A 372 -12.18 -34.96 11.46
C GLU A 372 -12.31 -34.51 12.92
N TYR A 373 -11.74 -33.35 13.27
CA TYR A 373 -11.87 -32.80 14.62
C TYR A 373 -13.30 -32.39 14.94
N THR A 374 -14.02 -31.83 13.97
CA THR A 374 -15.44 -31.48 14.15
C THR A 374 -16.32 -32.71 14.35
N ALA A 375 -16.00 -33.84 13.70
CA ALA A 375 -16.72 -35.08 13.89
C ALA A 375 -16.50 -35.68 15.29
N LYS A 376 -15.32 -35.46 15.90
CA LYS A 376 -15.02 -35.87 17.27
C LYS A 376 -15.70 -34.96 18.30
N ASP A 377 -15.70 -33.66 18.05
CA ASP A 377 -16.33 -32.65 18.89
C ASP A 377 -16.95 -31.53 18.01
N PRO A 378 -18.30 -31.49 17.88
CA PRO A 378 -18.98 -30.44 17.10
C PRO A 378 -18.77 -29.02 17.64
N GLU A 379 -18.35 -28.89 18.90
CA GLU A 379 -18.02 -27.65 19.58
C GLU A 379 -16.50 -27.57 19.84
N ALA A 380 -15.69 -28.15 18.96
CA ALA A 380 -14.24 -28.06 19.03
C ALA A 380 -13.72 -26.62 18.87
N ILE A 381 -12.73 -26.27 19.69
CA ILE A 381 -11.81 -25.15 19.41
C ILE A 381 -10.61 -25.73 18.67
N ILE A 382 -10.43 -25.31 17.42
CA ILE A 382 -9.35 -25.78 16.54
C ILE A 382 -8.40 -24.62 16.32
N GLN A 383 -7.17 -24.73 16.82
CA GLN A 383 -6.11 -23.77 16.58
C GLN A 383 -5.29 -24.18 15.34
N VAL A 384 -4.99 -23.20 14.50
CA VAL A 384 -4.28 -23.39 13.24
C VAL A 384 -3.04 -22.52 13.23
N VAL A 385 -1.87 -23.12 13.39
CA VAL A 385 -0.59 -22.41 13.55
C VAL A 385 -0.01 -22.10 12.18
N ILE A 386 0.10 -20.81 11.83
CA ILE A 386 0.61 -20.33 10.55
C ILE A 386 1.54 -19.12 10.77
N PRO A 387 2.88 -19.27 10.60
CA PRO A 387 3.83 -18.17 10.80
C PRO A 387 3.59 -16.96 9.88
N LEU A 388 3.22 -17.22 8.62
CA LEU A 388 3.04 -16.21 7.58
C LEU A 388 1.57 -15.86 7.30
N LEU A 389 0.66 -16.14 8.25
CA LEU A 389 -0.80 -16.02 8.10
C LEU A 389 -1.22 -14.69 7.46
N ILE A 390 -0.63 -13.58 7.94
CA ILE A 390 -0.94 -12.22 7.50
C ILE A 390 -0.32 -11.96 6.12
N GLU A 391 0.93 -12.36 5.93
CA GLU A 391 1.70 -12.16 4.69
C GLU A 391 1.10 -12.88 3.48
N ILE A 392 0.47 -14.04 3.71
CA ILE A 392 -0.18 -14.83 2.66
C ILE A 392 -1.70 -14.57 2.56
N ASN A 393 -2.19 -13.53 3.25
CA ASN A 393 -3.58 -13.06 3.20
C ASN A 393 -4.64 -14.11 3.60
N MET A 394 -4.38 -14.93 4.63
CA MET A 394 -5.29 -16.00 5.09
C MET A 394 -6.20 -15.59 6.25
N GLN A 395 -6.21 -14.31 6.65
CA GLN A 395 -6.98 -13.79 7.79
C GLN A 395 -8.46 -14.16 7.70
N GLY A 396 -9.04 -14.01 6.51
CA GLY A 396 -10.47 -14.26 6.24
C GLY A 396 -10.89 -15.72 6.45
N MET A 397 -9.98 -16.67 6.63
CA MET A 397 -10.34 -18.08 6.86
C MET A 397 -10.75 -18.38 8.30
N PHE A 398 -10.30 -17.57 9.28
CA PHE A 398 -10.44 -17.88 10.70
C PHE A 398 -11.52 -17.03 11.38
N ASP A 399 -12.17 -17.59 12.39
CA ASP A 399 -13.16 -16.87 13.20
C ASP A 399 -12.52 -15.81 14.07
N ASN A 400 -11.34 -16.14 14.62
CA ASN A 400 -10.49 -15.22 15.35
C ASN A 400 -9.02 -15.46 15.02
N LEU A 401 -8.21 -14.41 15.15
CA LEU A 401 -6.77 -14.45 15.01
C LEU A 401 -6.07 -14.17 16.33
N LEU A 402 -5.21 -15.10 16.74
CA LEU A 402 -4.33 -15.00 17.90
C LEU A 402 -2.92 -14.65 17.44
N MET A 403 -2.39 -13.55 17.95
CA MET A 403 -0.99 -13.19 17.81
C MET A 403 -0.19 -13.61 19.05
N VAL A 404 0.91 -14.32 18.83
CA VAL A 404 1.95 -14.54 19.84
C VAL A 404 3.05 -13.51 19.62
N TYR A 405 3.16 -12.58 20.55
CA TYR A 405 4.03 -11.40 20.48
C TYR A 405 5.32 -11.59 21.28
N ALA A 406 6.40 -11.06 20.73
CA ALA A 406 7.62 -10.73 21.47
C ALA A 406 8.32 -9.57 20.74
N PRO A 407 8.91 -8.61 21.45
CA PRO A 407 9.63 -7.50 20.82
C PRO A 407 10.83 -8.00 20.02
N GLU A 408 11.28 -7.24 19.01
CA GLU A 408 12.36 -7.65 18.11
C GLU A 408 13.66 -8.01 18.87
N ASP A 409 14.00 -7.27 19.92
CA ASP A 409 15.17 -7.56 20.75
C ASP A 409 15.11 -8.96 21.40
N THR A 410 13.91 -9.38 21.82
CA THR A 410 13.68 -10.73 22.37
C THR A 410 13.72 -11.78 21.27
N GLN A 411 13.18 -11.50 20.09
CA GLN A 411 13.27 -12.40 18.93
C GLN A 411 14.73 -12.62 18.53
N LEU A 412 15.53 -11.55 18.46
CA LEU A 412 16.95 -11.60 18.12
C LEU A 412 17.73 -12.48 19.09
N LYS A 413 17.59 -12.24 20.40
CA LYS A 413 18.25 -13.04 21.45
C LYS A 413 17.90 -14.52 21.32
N ARG A 414 16.61 -14.85 21.22
CA ARG A 414 16.12 -16.23 21.09
C ARG A 414 16.62 -16.90 19.81
N LEU A 415 16.70 -16.18 18.69
CA LEU A 415 17.18 -16.74 17.43
C LEU A 415 18.67 -17.07 17.48
N ILE A 416 19.48 -16.20 18.09
CA ILE A 416 20.92 -16.44 18.28
C ILE A 416 21.14 -17.63 19.21
N GLU A 417 20.43 -17.68 20.35
CA GLU A 417 20.56 -18.75 21.34
C GLU A 417 20.11 -20.12 20.82
N ARG A 418 18.99 -20.17 20.08
CA ARG A 418 18.39 -21.42 19.61
C ARG A 418 19.10 -21.98 18.38
N ASP A 419 19.40 -21.12 17.41
CA ASP A 419 19.83 -21.56 16.07
C ASP A 419 21.34 -21.33 15.82
N GLY A 420 22.06 -20.67 16.76
CA GLY A 420 23.50 -20.39 16.62
C GLY A 420 23.82 -19.39 15.50
N ASN A 421 22.83 -18.64 15.03
CA ASN A 421 22.98 -17.67 13.94
C ASN A 421 23.84 -16.47 14.35
N SER A 422 24.56 -15.88 13.38
CA SER A 422 25.17 -14.56 13.59
C SER A 422 24.09 -13.49 13.78
N GLU A 423 24.43 -12.41 14.47
CA GLU A 423 23.50 -11.29 14.71
C GLU A 423 22.97 -10.70 13.38
N ASP A 424 23.83 -10.57 12.38
CA ASP A 424 23.46 -10.04 11.07
C ASP A 424 22.50 -10.97 10.32
N LEU A 425 22.74 -12.29 10.37
CA LEU A 425 21.84 -13.28 9.78
C LEU A 425 20.48 -13.27 10.48
N ALA A 426 20.48 -13.18 11.82
CA ALA A 426 19.26 -13.11 12.61
C ALA A 426 18.42 -11.87 12.29
N LYS A 427 19.06 -10.69 12.19
CA LYS A 427 18.40 -9.45 11.75
C LYS A 427 17.85 -9.56 10.35
N SER A 428 18.58 -10.17 9.42
CA SER A 428 18.10 -10.40 8.05
C SER A 428 16.86 -11.29 8.01
N ILE A 429 16.80 -12.32 8.85
CA ILE A 429 15.64 -13.21 8.92
C ILE A 429 14.43 -12.46 9.48
N ILE A 430 14.58 -11.71 10.58
CA ILE A 430 13.49 -10.90 11.16
C ILE A 430 12.94 -9.91 10.12
N LYS A 431 13.81 -9.18 9.41
CA LYS A 431 13.43 -8.22 8.36
C LYS A 431 12.75 -8.83 7.13
N SER A 432 12.86 -10.15 6.94
CA SER A 432 12.19 -10.84 5.83
C SER A 432 10.69 -11.04 6.06
N GLN A 433 10.22 -10.92 7.30
CA GLN A 433 8.82 -11.02 7.68
C GLN A 433 8.21 -9.64 7.91
N MET A 434 6.88 -9.55 7.97
CA MET A 434 6.22 -8.33 8.40
C MET A 434 6.64 -8.00 9.83
N HIS A 435 6.92 -6.72 10.10
CA HIS A 435 7.32 -6.25 11.42
C HIS A 435 6.28 -6.66 12.46
N VAL A 436 6.74 -7.06 13.64
CA VAL A 436 5.86 -7.67 14.65
C VAL A 436 4.76 -6.71 15.08
N ASP A 437 5.07 -5.41 15.24
CA ASP A 437 4.07 -4.43 15.64
C ASP A 437 3.02 -4.16 14.55
N ASP A 438 3.39 -4.26 13.26
CA ASP A 438 2.46 -4.09 12.14
C ASP A 438 1.43 -5.23 12.11
N LYS A 439 1.83 -6.45 12.50
CA LYS A 439 0.94 -7.62 12.56
C LYS A 439 -0.16 -7.47 13.61
N LYS A 440 0.06 -6.67 14.66
CA LYS A 440 -0.87 -6.50 15.77
C LYS A 440 -2.23 -5.98 15.31
N GLY A 441 -2.24 -5.08 14.31
CA GLY A 441 -3.48 -4.50 13.76
C GLY A 441 -4.39 -5.50 13.05
N TYR A 442 -3.91 -6.69 12.72
CA TYR A 442 -4.70 -7.73 12.04
C TYR A 442 -5.31 -8.76 12.98
N CYS A 443 -4.95 -8.77 14.26
CA CYS A 443 -5.28 -9.86 15.18
C CYS A 443 -6.29 -9.43 16.25
N ASP A 444 -7.22 -10.32 16.59
CA ASP A 444 -8.27 -10.08 17.58
C ASP A 444 -7.79 -10.33 19.02
N LEU A 445 -6.84 -11.25 19.17
CA LEU A 445 -6.34 -11.77 20.42
C LEU A 445 -4.82 -11.69 20.44
N LEU A 446 -4.25 -11.45 21.62
CA LEU A 446 -2.81 -11.27 21.82
C LEU A 446 -2.36 -12.06 23.05
N VAL A 447 -1.27 -12.80 22.91
CA VAL A 447 -0.49 -13.35 24.03
C VAL A 447 0.91 -12.76 23.94
N ASP A 448 1.30 -12.01 24.97
CA ASP A 448 2.65 -11.48 25.10
C ASP A 448 3.56 -12.55 25.72
N ASN A 449 4.52 -13.02 24.93
CA ASN A 449 5.52 -13.99 25.31
C ASN A 449 6.93 -13.35 25.41
N SER A 450 6.99 -12.08 25.81
CA SER A 450 8.24 -11.37 26.09
C SER A 450 8.83 -11.67 27.47
N GLU A 451 8.01 -12.12 28.42
CA GLU A 451 8.39 -12.33 29.82
C GLU A 451 8.63 -13.82 30.17
N SER A 452 8.31 -14.24 31.40
CA SER A 452 8.49 -15.63 31.86
C SER A 452 7.38 -16.56 31.38
N LEU A 453 7.69 -17.86 31.33
CA LEU A 453 6.74 -18.90 30.93
C LEU A 453 5.51 -18.94 31.84
N GLU A 454 5.66 -18.62 33.14
CA GLU A 454 4.53 -18.57 34.07
C GLU A 454 3.56 -17.44 33.71
N LYS A 455 4.09 -16.27 33.32
CA LYS A 455 3.26 -15.14 32.85
C LYS A 455 2.56 -15.47 31.53
N THR A 456 3.25 -16.14 30.61
CA THR A 456 2.64 -16.62 29.36
C THR A 456 1.53 -17.64 29.66
N GLN A 457 1.78 -18.59 30.58
CA GLN A 457 0.78 -19.57 30.99
C GLN A 457 -0.48 -18.90 31.56
N ALA A 458 -0.32 -17.91 32.44
CA ALA A 458 -1.45 -17.17 33.00
C ALA A 458 -2.26 -16.43 31.92
N GLN A 459 -1.59 -15.87 30.90
CA GLN A 459 -2.27 -15.27 29.75
C GLN A 459 -3.00 -16.31 28.90
N VAL A 460 -2.43 -17.50 28.69
CA VAL A 460 -3.08 -18.60 27.97
C VAL A 460 -4.28 -19.14 28.74
N ASP A 461 -4.20 -19.20 30.08
CA ASP A 461 -5.33 -19.57 30.94
C ASP A 461 -6.51 -18.60 30.74
N ALA A 462 -6.25 -17.30 30.82
CA ALA A 462 -7.25 -16.27 30.58
C ALA A 462 -7.79 -16.29 29.14
N LEU A 463 -6.91 -16.51 28.16
CA LEU A 463 -7.28 -16.65 26.75
C LEU A 463 -8.22 -17.84 26.54
N TRP A 464 -7.95 -18.99 27.15
CA TRP A 464 -8.78 -20.18 27.01
C TRP A 464 -10.21 -19.95 27.51
N ASP A 465 -10.36 -19.29 28.66
CA ASP A 465 -11.68 -18.93 29.18
C ASP A 465 -12.40 -17.95 28.24
N LYS A 466 -11.67 -16.99 27.65
CA LYS A 466 -12.21 -16.09 26.64
C LYS A 466 -12.65 -16.82 25.36
N LEU A 467 -11.87 -17.79 24.87
CA LEU A 467 -12.21 -18.57 23.68
C LEU A 467 -13.47 -19.41 23.89
N LYS A 468 -13.62 -20.06 25.06
CA LYS A 468 -14.84 -20.78 25.44
C LYS A 468 -16.06 -19.85 25.50
N ALA A 469 -15.89 -18.63 26.02
CA ALA A 469 -16.96 -17.64 26.06
C ALA A 469 -17.39 -17.21 24.64
N ILE A 470 -16.43 -16.87 23.77
CA ILE A 470 -16.67 -16.53 22.35
C ILE A 470 -17.43 -17.67 21.66
N GLN A 471 -16.98 -18.90 21.85
CA GLN A 471 -17.61 -20.06 21.24
C GLN A 471 -19.06 -20.25 21.73
N LYS A 472 -19.31 -20.13 23.04
CA LYS A 472 -20.65 -20.23 23.61
C LYS A 472 -21.58 -19.16 23.06
N GLU A 473 -21.11 -17.93 22.91
CA GLU A 473 -21.87 -16.84 22.29
C GLU A 473 -22.22 -17.15 20.83
N ARG A 474 -21.26 -17.63 20.04
CA ARG A 474 -21.47 -18.03 18.64
C ARG A 474 -22.50 -19.15 18.50
N ILE A 475 -22.47 -20.15 19.38
CA ILE A 475 -23.47 -21.23 19.40
C ILE A 475 -24.86 -20.67 19.73
N ALA A 476 -24.97 -19.81 20.75
CA ALA A 476 -26.24 -19.21 21.14
C ALA A 476 -26.86 -18.35 20.03
N GLU A 477 -26.04 -17.66 19.21
CA GLU A 477 -26.53 -16.92 18.05
C GLU A 477 -27.18 -17.82 17.00
N VAL A 478 -26.58 -18.98 16.71
CA VAL A 478 -27.13 -19.96 15.76
C VAL A 478 -28.45 -20.53 16.27
N GLU A 479 -28.53 -20.79 17.57
CA GLU A 479 -29.75 -21.36 18.18
C GLU A 479 -30.91 -20.37 18.24
N LYS A 480 -30.63 -19.06 18.33
CA LYS A 480 -31.67 -18.01 18.26
C LYS A 480 -32.21 -17.76 16.85
N GLN A 481 -31.47 -18.16 15.81
CA GLN A 481 -31.85 -17.99 14.40
C GLN A 481 -32.61 -19.19 13.82
N LYS A 482 -32.68 -20.29 14.58
CA LYS A 482 -33.53 -21.46 14.29
C LYS A 482 -34.87 -21.31 14.99
#